data_AF-A0A447N0I3-F1
#
_entry.id   AF-A0A447N0I3-F1
#
_cell.length_a   1.000
_cell.length_b   1.000
_cell.length_c   1.000
_cell.angle_alpha   90.00
_cell.angle_beta   90.00
_cell.angle_gamma   90.00
#
_symmetry.space_group_name_H-M   'P 1'
#
loop_
_entity.id
_entity.type
_entity.pdbx_description
1 polymer ?
#
loop_
_entity_poly.entity_id
_entity_poly.type
_entity_poly.pdbx_seq_one_letter_code
_entity_poly.pdbx_strand_id
1 'polypeptide(L)' 'MGGKPDNVGSVGDVEKVAKVFVRNELTPLQARFMELNEWAGEEIIRFEKYSLGDDE' A
#
# COMPACT_ATOMS: atom_id res chain seq x y z
N MET A 1 -15.57 -2.07 41.44
CA MET A 1 -15.52 -2.34 39.99
C MET A 1 -15.00 -1.09 39.30
N GLY A 2 -13.86 -1.18 38.63
CA GLY A 2 -13.33 -0.13 37.79
C GLY A 2 -12.67 -0.80 36.61
N GLY A 3 -13.45 -1.06 35.56
CA GLY A 3 -12.93 -1.65 34.33
C GLY A 3 -11.95 -0.67 33.70
N LYS A 4 -10.72 -1.12 33.47
CA LYS A 4 -9.79 -0.40 32.60
C LYS A 4 -10.44 -0.25 31.24
N PRO A 5 -10.39 0.93 30.61
CA PRO A 5 -10.84 1.05 29.25
C PRO A 5 -9.75 0.41 28.37
N ASP A 6 -10.08 -0.72 27.73
CA ASP A 6 -9.25 -1.41 26.74
C ASP A 6 -9.14 -0.56 25.47
N ASN A 7 -8.29 0.45 25.52
CA ASN A 7 -8.11 1.44 24.46
C ASN A 7 -7.07 1.00 23.41
N VAL A 8 -6.95 -0.28 23.10
CA VAL A 8 -5.92 -0.79 22.15
C VAL A 8 -6.50 -1.39 20.87
N GLY A 9 -7.83 -1.37 20.69
CA GLY A 9 -8.50 -1.92 19.49
C GLY A 9 -8.57 -1.00 18.26
N SER A 10 -7.92 0.17 18.26
CA SER A 10 -8.21 1.25 17.30
C SER A 10 -7.28 1.36 16.08
N VAL A 11 -6.22 0.56 16.00
CA VAL A 11 -5.45 0.43 14.76
C VAL A 11 -5.78 -0.95 14.23
N GLY A 12 -6.83 -1.02 13.39
CA GLY A 12 -7.19 -2.27 12.73
C GLY A 12 -5.95 -2.89 12.09
N ASP A 13 -5.85 -4.22 12.16
CA ASP A 13 -4.82 -5.06 11.56
C ASP A 13 -3.96 -4.31 10.53
N VAL A 14 -2.76 -3.89 10.96
CA VAL A 14 -1.87 -3.00 10.19
C VAL A 14 -1.56 -3.60 8.82
N GLU A 15 -1.47 -4.93 8.75
CA GLU A 15 -1.28 -5.66 7.50
C GLU A 15 -2.49 -5.47 6.57
N LYS A 16 -3.70 -5.60 7.11
CA LYS A 16 -4.94 -5.35 6.37
C LYS A 16 -5.05 -3.90 5.89
N VAL A 17 -4.68 -2.94 6.74
CA VAL A 17 -4.68 -1.51 6.37
C VAL A 17 -3.68 -1.27 5.24
N ALA A 18 -2.46 -1.81 5.33
CA ALA A 18 -1.45 -1.69 4.29
C ALA A 18 -1.90 -2.30 2.96
N LYS A 19 -2.52 -3.50 2.99
CA LYS A 19 -3.07 -4.14 1.78
C LYS A 19 -4.15 -3.29 1.12
N VAL A 20 -5.05 -2.71 1.90
CA VAL A 20 -6.11 -1.83 1.38
C VAL A 20 -5.52 -0.56 0.78
N PHE A 21 -4.55 0.07 1.46
CA PHE A 21 -3.88 1.27 0.96
C PHE A 21 -3.12 1.00 -0.35
N VAL A 22 -2.37 -0.09 -0.43
CA VAL A 22 -1.64 -0.46 -1.64
C VAL A 22 -2.58 -0.65 -2.81
N ARG A 23 -3.67 -1.40 -2.61
CA ARG A 23 -4.66 -1.67 -3.66
C ARG A 23 -5.37 -0.42 -4.14
N ASN A 24 -5.77 0.47 -3.23
CA ASN A 24 -6.68 1.56 -3.54
C ASN A 24 -5.97 2.87 -3.89
N GLU A 25 -4.76 3.08 -3.36
CA GLU A 25 -4.04 4.35 -3.51
C GLU A 25 -2.75 4.16 -4.29
N LEU A 26 -1.90 3.22 -3.85
CA LEU A 26 -0.54 3.08 -4.40
C LEU A 26 -0.56 2.52 -5.84
N THR A 27 -1.28 1.43 -6.09
CA THR A 27 -1.33 0.79 -7.42
C THR A 27 -1.92 1.73 -8.49
N PRO A 28 -3.04 2.43 -8.25
CA PRO A 28 -3.54 3.41 -9.22
C PRO A 28 -2.55 4.55 -9.46
N LEU A 29 -1.90 5.07 -8.40
CA LEU A 29 -0.89 6.12 -8.53
C LEU A 29 0.31 5.66 -9.37
N GLN A 30 0.81 4.44 -9.12
CA GLN A 30 1.87 3.83 -9.92
C GLN A 30 1.47 3.72 -11.39
N ALA A 31 0.23 3.31 -11.69
CA ALA A 31 -0.28 3.27 -13.06
C ALA A 31 -0.26 4.63 -13.75
N ARG A 32 -0.66 5.71 -13.05
CA ARG A 32 -0.59 7.09 -13.59
C ARG A 32 0.84 7.51 -13.91
N PHE A 33 1.82 7.10 -13.11
CA PHE A 33 3.23 7.37 -13.42
C PHE A 33 3.73 6.55 -14.61
N MET A 34 3.26 5.32 -14.80
CA MET A 34 3.66 4.47 -15.93
C MET A 34 3.15 5.01 -17.28
N GLU A 35 2.09 5.82 -17.32
CA GLU A 35 1.64 6.51 -18.55
C GLU A 35 2.76 7.38 -19.16
N LEU A 36 3.73 7.85 -18.35
CA LEU A 36 4.87 8.60 -18.85
C LEU A 36 5.76 7.78 -19.80
N ASN A 37 5.83 6.46 -19.63
CA ASN A 37 6.54 5.59 -20.55
C ASN A 37 5.88 5.59 -21.93
N GLU A 38 4.55 5.57 -21.97
CA GLU A 38 3.79 5.62 -23.22
C GLU A 38 4.01 6.96 -23.93
N TRP A 39 4.06 8.06 -23.18
CA TRP A 39 4.31 9.40 -23.72
C TRP A 39 5.75 9.55 -24.22
N ALA A 40 6.73 8.96 -23.52
CA ALA A 40 8.14 8.98 -23.90
C ALA A 40 8.46 8.05 -25.07
N GLY A 41 7.65 6.99 -25.27
CA GLY A 41 7.92 5.94 -26.25
C GLY A 41 9.03 4.96 -25.82
N GLU A 42 9.46 5.02 -24.56
CA GLU A 42 10.47 4.14 -23.96
C GLU A 42 10.20 3.92 -22.46
N GLU A 43 10.73 2.85 -21.87
CA GLU A 43 10.57 2.54 -20.45
C GLU A 43 11.49 3.43 -19.59
N ILE A 44 10.93 4.50 -19.01
CA ILE A 44 11.64 5.43 -18.11
C ILE A 44 11.31 5.19 -16.63
N ILE A 45 10.14 4.61 -16.33
CA ILE A 45 9.65 4.33 -14.98
C ILE A 45 9.25 2.86 -14.87
N ARG A 46 9.75 2.17 -13.84
CA ARG A 46 9.32 0.82 -13.46
C ARG A 46 9.23 0.73 -11.94
N PHE A 47 8.21 0.03 -11.45
CA PHE A 47 8.05 -0.25 -10.03
C PHE A 47 8.36 -1.71 -9.73
N GLU A 48 9.00 -1.96 -8.60
CA GLU A 48 9.18 -3.30 -8.05
C GLU A 48 7.85 -3.84 -7.51
N LYS A 49 7.72 -5.16 -7.46
CA LYS A 49 6.54 -5.79 -6.86
C LYS A 49 6.47 -5.43 -5.37
N TYR A 50 5.32 -4.91 -4.94
CA TYR A 50 5.09 -4.63 -3.53
C TYR A 50 5.12 -5.93 -2.70
N SER A 51 5.84 -5.90 -1.57
CA SER A 51 5.90 -6.97 -0.55
C SER A 51 5.83 -6.36 0.84
N LEU A 52 5.15 -7.02 1.78
CA LEU A 52 5.07 -6.60 3.19
C LEU A 52 6.28 -7.05 4.04
N GLY A 53 7.19 -7.84 3.46
CA GLY A 53 8.40 -8.29 4.16
C GLY A 53 8.23 -9.58 4.97
N ASP A 54 7.08 -10.26 4.90
CA ASP A 54 6.79 -11.50 5.64
C ASP A 54 7.08 -12.79 4.84
N ASP A 55 7.77 -12.69 3.70
CA ASP A 55 8.24 -13.86 2.96
C ASP A 55 9.58 -14.35 3.56
N GLU A 56 9.51 -15.11 4.66
CA GLU A 56 10.46 -16.22 4.93
C GLU A 56 9.86 -17.54 4.42
#